data_AF-A0A6L8S439-F1
#
_entry.id   AF-A0A6L8S439-F1
#
_cell.length_a   1.000
_cell.length_b   1.000
_cell.length_c   1.000
_cell.angle_alpha   90.00
_cell.angle_beta   90.00
_cell.angle_gamma   90.00
#
_symmetry.space_group_name_H-M   'P 1'
#
loop_
_entity.id
_entity.type
_entity.pdbx_description
1 polymer ?
#
loop_
_entity_poly.entity_id
_entity_poly.type
_entity_poly.pdbx_seq_one_letter_code
_entity_poly.pdbx_strand_id
1 'polypeptide(L)' 'MNNSLAEVHPELITEWSEKNLPLTPDDITFGSNKKVWWKGTCGHEWQTSVKARSNGEKCPISAIMDCRKARMHLSFCAKN' A
#
# COMPACT_ATOMS: atom_id res chain seq x y z
N MET A 1 -6.11 -10.23 24.13
CA MET A 1 -5.19 -10.44 23.00
C MET A 1 -5.48 -9.34 22.01
N ASN A 2 -4.59 -8.36 21.89
CA ASN A 2 -4.78 -7.26 20.97
C ASN A 2 -4.06 -7.63 19.66
N ASN A 3 -4.83 -7.83 18.61
CA ASN A 3 -4.33 -8.22 17.29
C ASN A 3 -4.50 -7.05 16.30
N SER A 4 -4.53 -5.82 16.82
CA SER A 4 -4.66 -4.62 16.00
C SER A 4 -3.44 -4.48 15.09
N LEU A 5 -3.65 -3.82 13.95
CA LEU A 5 -2.58 -3.54 13.01
C LEU A 5 -1.49 -2.69 13.68
N ALA A 6 -1.87 -1.73 14.51
CA ALA A 6 -0.93 -0.86 15.22
C ALA A 6 0.00 -1.61 16.19
N GLU A 7 -0.51 -2.61 16.89
CA GLU A 7 0.28 -3.37 17.88
C GLU A 7 1.22 -4.38 17.21
N VAL A 8 0.75 -5.04 16.13
CA VAL A 8 1.50 -6.11 15.47
C VAL A 8 2.48 -5.58 14.41
N HIS A 9 2.11 -4.51 13.71
CA HIS A 9 2.87 -3.93 12.59
C HIS A 9 3.01 -2.40 12.72
N PRO A 10 3.79 -1.90 13.70
CA PRO A 10 3.98 -0.47 13.89
C PRO A 10 4.60 0.23 12.66
N GLU A 11 5.36 -0.49 11.84
CA GLU A 11 5.91 0.01 10.58
C GLU A 11 4.82 0.42 9.58
N LEU A 12 3.70 -0.30 9.55
CA LEU A 12 2.59 -0.06 8.63
C LEU A 12 1.75 1.16 9.04
N ILE A 13 1.83 1.61 10.29
CA ILE A 13 1.15 2.84 10.76
C ILE A 13 1.65 4.05 9.97
N THR A 14 2.94 4.10 9.66
CA THR A 14 3.54 5.21 8.89
C THR A 14 2.99 5.30 7.48
N GLU A 15 2.57 4.17 6.93
CA GLU A 15 1.95 4.05 5.61
C GLU A 15 0.42 4.23 5.66
N TRP A 16 -0.20 4.39 6.83
CA TRP A 16 -1.66 4.53 6.91
C TRP A 16 -2.12 5.90 6.40
N SER A 17 -3.01 5.94 5.40
CA SER A 17 -3.56 7.18 4.86
C SER A 17 -4.68 7.75 5.74
N GLU A 18 -4.74 9.08 5.82
CA GLU A 18 -5.84 9.83 6.48
C GLU A 18 -7.18 9.64 5.74
N LYS A 19 -7.17 9.19 4.48
CA LYS A 19 -8.38 8.85 3.72
C LYS A 19 -9.20 7.72 4.31
N ASN A 20 -8.64 6.99 5.29
CA ASN A 20 -9.34 5.92 5.97
C ASN A 20 -10.22 6.42 7.13
N LEU A 21 -10.13 7.69 7.52
CA LEU A 21 -10.94 8.24 8.60
C LEU A 21 -12.44 7.98 8.34
N PRO A 22 -13.22 7.60 9.37
CA PRO A 22 -12.84 7.55 10.80
C PRO A 22 -12.14 6.26 11.25
N LEU A 23 -11.77 5.35 10.36
CA LEU A 23 -11.10 4.09 10.71
C LEU A 23 -9.62 4.30 11.05
N THR A 24 -9.20 3.80 12.21
CA THR A 24 -7.80 3.83 12.65
C THR A 24 -7.12 2.45 12.54
N PRO A 25 -5.77 2.39 12.53
CA PRO A 25 -5.01 1.14 12.64
C PRO A 25 -5.30 0.33 13.93
N ASP A 26 -5.79 0.98 14.97
CA ASP A 26 -6.18 0.34 16.24
C ASP A 26 -7.54 -0.36 16.14
N ASP A 27 -8.44 0.14 15.28
CA ASP A 27 -9.79 -0.40 15.07
C ASP A 27 -9.82 -1.64 14.15
N ILE A 28 -8.67 -2.02 13.58
CA ILE A 28 -8.60 -3.09 12.58
C ILE A 28 -7.47 -4.07 12.89
N THR A 29 -7.73 -5.35 12.65
CA THR A 29 -6.72 -6.40 12.82
C THR A 29 -5.82 -6.54 11.59
N PHE A 30 -4.57 -6.95 11.80
CA PHE A 30 -3.60 -7.17 10.72
C PHE A 30 -4.09 -8.21 9.67
N GLY A 31 -4.93 -9.16 10.08
CA GLY A 31 -5.50 -10.20 9.21
C GLY A 31 -6.78 -9.78 8.46
N SER A 32 -7.22 -8.54 8.55
CA SER A 32 -8.48 -8.09 7.96
C SER A 32 -8.42 -8.01 6.43
N ASN A 33 -9.46 -8.51 5.76
CA ASN A 33 -9.60 -8.38 4.30
C ASN A 33 -10.12 -7.01 3.85
N LYS A 34 -10.36 -6.06 4.78
CA LYS A 34 -10.84 -4.71 4.45
C LYS A 34 -9.80 -3.97 3.61
N LYS A 35 -10.23 -3.43 2.48
CA LYS A 35 -9.40 -2.56 1.63
C LYS A 35 -9.34 -1.17 2.23
N VAL A 36 -8.13 -0.67 2.42
CA VAL A 36 -7.83 0.65 2.99
C VAL A 36 -6.76 1.32 2.14
N TRP A 37 -6.64 2.64 2.28
CA TRP A 37 -5.66 3.46 1.60
C TRP A 37 -4.30 3.42 2.32
N TRP A 38 -3.25 3.15 1.57
CA TRP A 38 -1.87 3.14 2.02
C TRP A 38 -1.08 4.24 1.30
N LYS A 39 -0.17 4.90 2.02
CA LYS A 39 0.78 5.89 1.53
C LYS A 39 2.08 5.20 1.15
N GLY A 40 2.53 5.46 -0.07
CA GLY A 40 3.80 4.96 -0.55
C GLY A 40 4.97 5.85 -0.25
N THR A 41 6.14 5.21 -0.24
CA THR A 41 7.43 5.89 -0.28
C THR A 41 7.57 6.79 -1.51
N CYS A 42 6.89 6.47 -2.62
CA CYS A 42 6.89 7.28 -3.85
C CYS A 42 5.89 8.46 -3.84
N GLY A 43 5.22 8.71 -2.72
CA GLY A 43 4.20 9.77 -2.57
C GLY A 43 2.84 9.43 -3.20
N HIS A 44 2.69 8.24 -3.78
CA HIS A 44 1.40 7.77 -4.30
C HIS A 44 0.67 6.95 -3.25
N GLU A 45 -0.64 7.14 -3.20
CA GLU A 45 -1.53 6.35 -2.36
C GLU A 45 -2.19 5.25 -3.19
N TRP A 46 -2.31 4.04 -2.65
CA TRP A 46 -3.04 2.94 -3.28
C TRP A 46 -3.94 2.24 -2.29
N GLN A 47 -4.90 1.48 -2.80
CA GLN A 47 -5.77 0.64 -1.99
C GLN A 47 -5.32 -0.81 -2.03
N THR A 48 -5.16 -1.43 -0.87
CA THR A 48 -5.06 -2.89 -0.74
C THR A 48 -5.64 -3.34 0.59
N SER A 49 -5.84 -4.64 0.76
CA SER A 49 -6.35 -5.19 2.02
C SER A 49 -5.29 -5.16 3.13
N VAL A 50 -5.73 -5.03 4.39
CA VAL A 50 -4.81 -5.04 5.53
C VAL A 50 -4.03 -6.35 5.62
N LYS A 51 -4.70 -7.47 5.39
CA LYS A 51 -4.08 -8.80 5.30
C LYS A 51 -2.98 -8.86 4.24
N ALA A 52 -3.25 -8.34 3.04
CA ALA A 52 -2.27 -8.34 1.97
C ALA A 52 -1.05 -7.46 2.29
N ARG A 53 -1.28 -6.26 2.84
CA ARG A 53 -0.18 -5.38 3.27
C ARG A 53 0.66 -6.02 4.38
N SER A 54 0.00 -6.63 5.37
CA SER A 54 0.67 -7.34 6.47
C SER A 54 1.48 -8.55 5.99
N ASN A 55 1.06 -9.20 4.91
CA ASN A 55 1.80 -10.26 4.23
C ASN A 55 2.97 -9.75 3.34
N GLY A 56 3.18 -8.43 3.27
CA GLY A 56 4.30 -7.82 2.55
C GLY A 56 3.97 -7.30 1.14
N GLU A 57 2.70 -7.22 0.73
CA GLU A 57 2.31 -6.66 -0.57
C GLU A 57 2.66 -5.17 -0.66
N LYS A 58 3.56 -4.79 -1.58
CA LYS A 58 4.08 -3.41 -1.70
C LYS A 58 3.28 -2.58 -2.71
N CYS A 59 3.53 -1.27 -2.70
CA CYS A 59 2.99 -0.34 -3.68
C CYS A 59 3.23 -0.82 -5.12
N PRO A 60 2.18 -1.01 -5.95
CA PRO A 60 2.37 -1.45 -7.34
C PRO A 60 3.13 -0.39 -8.16
N ILE A 61 3.01 0.89 -7.82
CA ILE A 61 3.68 2.01 -8.52
C ILE A 61 5.20 1.99 -8.28
N SER A 62 5.67 1.41 -7.18
CA SER A 62 7.12 1.30 -6.93
C SER A 62 7.83 0.39 -7.94
N ALA A 63 7.11 -0.54 -8.59
CA ALA A 63 7.62 -1.34 -9.71
C ALA A 63 7.54 -0.60 -11.07
N ILE A 64 6.76 0.49 -11.16
CA ILE A 64 6.55 1.30 -12.38
C ILE A 64 7.49 2.53 -12.39
N MET A 65 8.23 2.76 -11.29
CA MET A 65 9.25 3.82 -11.18
C MET A 65 10.58 3.49 -11.87
N ASP A 66 10.57 2.56 -12.84
CA ASP A 66 11.51 2.55 -13.97
C ASP A 66 10.96 3.31 -15.21
N CYS A 67 9.93 4.15 -15.06
CA CYS A 67 9.28 4.82 -16.20
C CYS A 67 8.91 6.31 -16.01
N ARG A 68 9.60 7.08 -15.15
CA ARG A 68 9.55 8.56 -15.24
C ARG A 68 10.43 9.15 -16.36
N LYS A 69 10.95 8.32 -17.29
CA LYS A 69 11.40 8.74 -18.62
C LYS A 69 10.48 8.27 -19.76
N ALA A 70 9.40 7.55 -19.48
CA ALA A 70 8.45 7.12 -20.51
C ALA A 70 7.33 8.17 -20.71
N ARG A 71 7.73 9.40 -21.01
CA ARG A 71 6.83 10.35 -21.68
C ARG A 71 7.53 10.93 -22.92
N MET A 72 8.05 10.04 -23.77
CA MET A 72 8.19 10.35 -25.18
C MET A 72 8.16 9.05 -25.99
N HIS A 73 7.21 8.97 -26.91
CA HIS A 73 6.97 7.93 -27.91
C HIS A 73 6.39 6.58 -27.47
N LEU A 74 5.16 6.34 -27.95
CA LEU A 74 4.67 5.01 -28.29
C LEU A 74 5.76 4.20 -28.98
N SER A 75 6.11 3.04 -28.43
CA SER A 75 6.40 1.76 -29.10
C SER A 75 7.30 0.90 -28.20
N PHE A 76 7.11 -0.41 -28.28
CA PHE A 76 7.97 -1.47 -27.71
C PHE A 76 7.85 -1.76 -26.20
N CYS A 77 6.81 -2.51 -25.84
CA CYS A 77 6.99 -3.61 -24.88
C CYS A 77 7.21 -4.88 -25.71
N ALA A 78 8.48 -5.21 -25.98
CA ALA A 78 8.83 -6.49 -26.59
C ALA A 78 8.65 -7.59 -25.55
N LYS A 79 7.77 -8.53 -25.92
CA LYS A 79 7.70 -9.89 -25.37
C LYS A 79 9.09 -10.51 -25.35
N ASN A 80 9.40 -11.24 -24.30
CA ASN A 80 10.34 -12.35 -24.37
C ASN A 80 9.63 -13.61 -23.91
#